data_AF-A0A662F1K0-F1
#
_entry.id   AF-A0A662F1K0-F1
#
_cell.length_a   1.000
_cell.length_b   1.000
_cell.length_c   1.000
_cell.angle_alpha   90.00
_cell.angle_beta   90.00
_cell.angle_gamma   90.00
#
_symmetry.space_group_name_H-M   'P 1'
#
loop_
_entity.id
_entity.type
_entity.pdbx_description
1 polymer ?
#
loop_
_entity_poly.entity_id
_entity_poly.type
_entity_poly.pdbx_seq_one_letter_code
_entity_poly.pdbx_strand_id
1 'polypeptide(L)'
;MEFRSDTKLAHIGAVGEVFLAAAVWSSSFIGIKFVLQYTGALTLAGLRYFIAFLILLPFLLRFGKSNLPLSGGQWRRLALMGVSQYTIGNGALFLALRTLPATTGSLVLCLSPIPVLAL
;
A
#
# COMPACT_ATOMS: atom_id res chain seq x y z
N MET A 1 17.04 35.31 11.78
CA MET A 1 15.80 34.67 12.29
C MET A 1 15.02 33.97 11.16
N GLU A 2 15.70 33.56 10.07
CA GLU A 2 15.07 33.12 8.79
C GLU A 2 14.76 31.61 8.73
N PHE A 3 15.48 30.76 9.48
CA PHE A 3 15.43 29.29 9.36
C PHE A 3 14.11 28.62 9.79
N ARG A 4 13.16 29.36 10.37
CA ARG A 4 11.90 28.80 10.91
C ARG A 4 10.73 28.83 9.90
N SER A 5 10.87 29.57 8.81
CA SER A 5 9.85 29.76 7.77
C SER A 5 9.82 28.57 6.79
N ASP A 6 11.00 28.15 6.32
CA ASP A 6 11.17 27.04 5.39
C ASP A 6 10.70 25.72 5.98
N THR A 7 10.92 25.52 7.28
CA THR A 7 10.42 24.34 7.98
C THR A 7 8.91 24.33 8.01
N LYS A 8 8.21 25.44 8.30
CA LYS A 8 6.75 25.47 8.35
C LYS A 8 6.10 25.15 6.99
N LEU A 9 6.63 25.70 5.90
CA LEU A 9 6.13 25.43 4.55
C LEU A 9 6.34 23.96 4.16
N ALA A 10 7.51 23.40 4.49
CA ALA A 10 7.78 21.97 4.30
C ALA A 10 6.87 21.08 5.15
N HIS A 11 6.58 21.47 6.40
CA HIS A 11 5.66 20.73 7.27
C HIS A 11 4.22 20.76 6.74
N ILE A 12 3.73 21.91 6.25
CA ILE A 12 2.38 22.01 5.68
C ILE A 12 2.28 21.16 4.40
N GLY A 13 3.32 21.17 3.56
CA GLY A 13 3.42 20.30 2.39
C GLY A 13 3.34 18.81 2.77
N ALA A 14 4.15 18.38 3.74
CA ALA A 14 4.15 17.00 4.21
C ALA A 14 2.80 16.58 4.83
N VAL A 15 2.15 17.46 5.60
CA VAL A 15 0.82 17.20 6.15
C VAL A 15 -0.21 17.03 5.02
N GLY A 16 -0.14 17.86 3.98
CA GLY A 16 -0.99 17.74 2.79
C GLY A 16 -0.79 16.40 2.07
N GLU A 17 0.45 15.98 1.85
CA GLU A 17 0.78 14.69 1.22
C GLU A 17 0.23 13.50 2.02
N VAL A 18 0.42 13.50 3.35
CA VAL A 18 -0.10 12.44 4.23
C VAL A 18 -1.62 12.42 4.21
N PHE A 19 -2.28 13.58 4.21
CA PHE A 19 -3.73 13.66 4.12
C PHE A 19 -4.26 13.08 2.80
N LEU A 20 -3.65 13.44 1.68
CA LEU A 20 -4.00 12.88 0.36
C LEU A 20 -3.78 11.37 0.31
N ALA A 21 -2.63 10.90 0.81
CA ALA A 21 -2.34 9.47 0.88
C ALA A 21 -3.39 8.72 1.73
N ALA A 22 -3.76 9.27 2.90
CA ALA A 22 -4.77 8.71 3.77
C ALA A 22 -6.16 8.68 3.12
N ALA A 23 -6.54 9.72 2.36
CA ALA A 23 -7.80 9.81 1.64
C ALA A 23 -7.87 8.77 0.50
N VAL A 24 -6.81 8.65 -0.31
CA VAL A 24 -6.69 7.65 -1.38
C VAL A 24 -6.70 6.23 -0.83
N TRP A 25 -6.01 6.01 0.29
CA TRP A 25 -5.99 4.71 0.96
C TRP A 25 -7.36 4.35 1.53
N SER A 26 -7.99 5.26 2.27
CA SER A 26 -9.29 5.00 2.91
C SER A 26 -10.43 4.79 1.91
N SER A 27 -10.44 5.55 0.81
CA SER A 27 -11.44 5.37 -0.26
C SER A 27 -11.29 4.02 -1.00
N SER A 28 -10.08 3.47 -1.04
CA SER A 28 -9.85 2.15 -1.65
C SER A 28 -10.66 1.03 -0.98
N PHE A 29 -10.90 1.09 0.34
CA PHE A 29 -11.67 0.06 1.05
C PHE A 29 -13.11 -0.02 0.58
N ILE A 30 -13.70 1.14 0.30
CA ILE A 30 -15.07 1.27 -0.21
C ILE A 30 -15.13 0.68 -1.62
N GLY A 31 -14.17 1.05 -2.49
CA GLY A 31 -14.07 0.50 -3.85
C GLY A 31 -13.87 -1.02 -3.86
N ILE A 32 -12.98 -1.54 -3.02
CA ILE A 32 -12.76 -2.99 -2.88
C ILE A 32 -14.06 -3.67 -2.44
N LYS A 33 -14.75 -3.13 -1.42
CA LYS A 33 -15.99 -3.72 -0.92
C LYS A 33 -17.11 -3.75 -1.96
N PHE A 34 -17.18 -2.73 -2.81
CA PHE A 34 -18.10 -2.71 -3.94
C PHE A 34 -17.78 -3.81 -4.96
N VAL A 35 -16.51 -3.92 -5.39
CA VAL A 35 -16.11 -4.91 -6.41
C VAL A 35 -16.13 -6.35 -5.88
N LEU A 36 -15.95 -6.54 -4.57
CA LEU A 36 -16.10 -7.84 -3.89
C LEU A 36 -17.50 -8.44 -4.02
N GLN A 37 -18.53 -7.66 -4.37
CA GLN A 37 -19.87 -8.18 -4.64
C GLN A 37 -19.94 -8.99 -5.94
N TYR A 38 -19.02 -8.72 -6.88
CA TYR A 38 -19.00 -9.31 -8.21
C TYR A 38 -17.86 -10.32 -8.40
N THR A 39 -16.87 -10.32 -7.51
CA THR A 39 -15.63 -11.11 -7.66
C THR A 39 -15.15 -11.70 -6.34
N GLY A 40 -14.37 -12.78 -6.40
CA GLY A 40 -13.72 -13.34 -5.22
C GLY A 40 -12.63 -12.43 -4.65
N ALA A 41 -12.43 -12.45 -3.33
CA ALA A 41 -11.47 -11.59 -2.65
C ALA A 41 -10.03 -11.76 -3.12
N LEU A 42 -9.59 -13.01 -3.30
CA LEU A 42 -8.24 -13.30 -3.76
C LEU A 42 -8.05 -12.93 -5.24
N THR A 43 -9.09 -13.11 -6.07
CA THR A 43 -9.09 -12.69 -7.47
C THR A 43 -8.97 -11.17 -7.60
N LEU A 44 -9.75 -10.42 -6.80
CA LEU A 44 -9.69 -8.97 -6.79
C LEU A 44 -8.34 -8.45 -6.29
N ALA A 45 -7.79 -9.06 -5.23
CA ALA A 45 -6.45 -8.73 -4.74
C ALA A 45 -5.40 -8.97 -5.83
N GLY A 46 -5.39 -10.17 -6.44
CA GLY A 46 -4.49 -10.53 -7.52
C GLY A 46 -4.59 -9.56 -8.70
N LEU A 47 -5.80 -9.25 -9.14
CA LEU A 47 -6.04 -8.31 -10.24
C LEU A 47 -5.54 -6.90 -9.91
N ARG A 48 -5.83 -6.39 -8.70
CA ARG A 48 -5.37 -5.06 -8.26
C ARG A 48 -3.84 -4.95 -8.32
N TYR A 49 -3.13 -5.93 -7.75
CA TYR A 49 -1.66 -5.90 -7.73
C TYR A 49 -1.05 -6.21 -9.10
N PHE A 50 -1.70 -7.03 -9.91
CA PHE A 50 -1.26 -7.30 -11.27
C PHE A 50 -1.41 -6.06 -12.17
N ILE A 51 -2.52 -5.34 -12.07
CA ILE A 51 -2.70 -4.06 -12.77
C ILE A 51 -1.66 -3.05 -12.29
N ALA A 52 -1.41 -2.94 -10.98
CA ALA A 52 -0.36 -2.06 -10.46
C ALA A 52 1.02 -2.42 -11.03
N PHE A 53 1.34 -3.72 -11.14
CA PHE A 53 2.56 -4.19 -11.79
C PHE A 53 2.61 -3.77 -13.26
N LEU A 54 1.53 -3.98 -14.03
CA LEU A 54 1.47 -3.58 -15.45
C LEU A 54 1.61 -2.06 -15.64
N ILE A 55 1.05 -1.27 -14.73
CA ILE A 55 1.18 0.19 -14.76
C ILE A 55 2.61 0.60 -14.45
N LEU A 56 3.26 0.00 -13.45
CA LEU A 56 4.61 0.36 -13.02
C LEU A 56 5.72 -0.21 -13.92
N LEU A 57 5.47 -1.33 -14.60
CA LEU A 57 6.41 -1.98 -15.50
C LEU A 57 6.99 -1.05 -16.58
N PRO A 58 6.21 -0.27 -17.36
CA PRO A 58 6.77 0.64 -18.35
C PRO A 58 7.60 1.77 -17.72
N PHE A 59 7.24 2.23 -16.51
CA PHE A 59 8.04 3.24 -15.80
C PHE A 59 9.37 2.64 -15.35
N LEU A 60 9.37 1.40 -14.87
CA LEU A 60 10.60 0.69 -14.53
C LEU A 60 11.49 0.49 -15.76
N LEU A 61 10.92 0.15 -16.91
CA LEU A 61 11.69 -0.04 -18.15
C LEU A 61 12.23 1.29 -18.70
N ARG A 62 11.48 2.39 -18.56
CA ARG A 62 11.84 3.70 -19.10
C ARG A 62 12.76 4.52 -18.21
N PHE A 63 12.57 4.47 -16.91
CA PHE A 63 13.28 5.28 -15.91
C PHE A 63 14.15 4.45 -14.98
N GLY A 64 14.02 3.11 -15.01
CA GLY A 64 14.89 2.23 -14.27
C GLY A 64 16.32 2.38 -14.77
N LYS A 65 17.25 2.48 -13.83
CA LYS A 65 18.68 2.44 -14.17
C LYS A 65 18.97 1.08 -14.81
N SER A 66 19.69 1.08 -15.94
CA SER A 66 19.98 -0.10 -16.77
C SER A 66 20.57 -1.29 -16.01
N ASN A 67 21.18 -1.02 -14.85
CA ASN A 67 21.63 -2.02 -13.90
C ASN A 67 20.75 -1.94 -12.66
N LEU A 68 19.72 -2.79 -12.55
CA LEU A 68 19.15 -3.18 -11.25
C LEU A 68 20.13 -4.23 -10.68
N PRO A 69 21.17 -3.83 -9.91
CA PRO A 69 22.23 -4.73 -9.50
C PRO A 69 21.75 -5.43 -8.22
N LEU A 70 20.66 -6.18 -8.34
CA LEU A 70 20.08 -6.92 -7.24
C LEU A 70 20.73 -8.30 -7.22
N SER A 71 21.54 -8.54 -6.19
CA SER A 71 22.03 -9.88 -5.85
C SER A 71 20.86 -10.85 -5.66
N GLY A 72 21.05 -12.14 -5.93
CA GLY A 72 20.03 -13.16 -5.70
C GLY A 72 19.47 -13.15 -4.27
N GLY A 73 20.29 -12.78 -3.29
CA GLY A 73 19.83 -12.58 -1.90
C GLY A 73 18.86 -11.40 -1.73
N GLN A 74 19.04 -10.31 -2.48
CA GLN A 74 18.16 -9.15 -2.47
C GLN A 74 16.83 -9.46 -3.18
N TRP A 75 16.86 -10.20 -4.28
CA TRP A 75 15.66 -10.72 -4.93
C TRP A 75 14.82 -11.60 -4.00
N ARG A 76 15.47 -12.51 -3.25
CA ARG A 76 14.77 -13.32 -2.26
C ARG A 76 14.12 -12.48 -1.17
N ARG A 77 14.82 -11.47 -0.64
CA ARG A 77 14.26 -10.54 0.37
C ARG A 77 13.08 -9.75 -0.19
N LEU A 78 13.19 -9.25 -1.42
CA LEU A 78 12.11 -8.53 -2.10
C LEU A 78 10.88 -9.42 -2.29
N ALA A 79 11.08 -10.66 -2.75
CA ALA A 79 10.01 -11.64 -2.87
C ALA A 79 9.36 -11.95 -1.52
N LEU A 80 10.16 -12.13 -0.46
CA LEU A 80 9.65 -12.40 0.89
C LEU A 80 8.83 -11.22 1.42
N MET A 81 9.30 -9.99 1.23
CA MET A 81 8.55 -8.78 1.60
C MET A 81 7.25 -8.68 0.82
N GLY A 82 7.29 -8.93 -0.49
CA GLY A 82 6.12 -8.89 -1.34
C GLY A 82 5.06 -9.93 -0.96
N VAL A 83 5.47 -11.18 -0.74
CA VAL A 83 4.58 -12.27 -0.29
C VAL A 83 4.00 -11.95 1.09
N SER A 84 4.82 -11.52 2.05
CA SER A 84 4.37 -11.24 3.41
C SER A 84 3.37 -10.09 3.44
N GLN A 85 3.65 -9.00 2.73
CA GLN A 85 2.83 -7.79 2.79
C GLN A 85 1.62 -7.82 1.85
N TYR A 86 1.82 -8.20 0.58
CA TYR A 86 0.76 -8.12 -0.43
C TYR A 86 -0.06 -9.39 -0.52
N THR A 87 0.58 -10.56 -0.50
CA THR A 87 -0.15 -11.84 -0.58
C THR A 87 -0.79 -12.20 0.75
N ILE A 88 0.00 -12.21 1.84
CA ILE A 88 -0.50 -12.61 3.16
C ILE A 88 -1.25 -11.45 3.81
N GLY A 89 -0.58 -10.31 4.05
CA GLY A 89 -1.18 -9.16 4.74
C GLY A 89 -2.42 -8.62 4.04
N ASN A 90 -2.26 -8.15 2.80
CA ASN A 90 -3.39 -7.59 2.05
C ASN A 90 -4.38 -8.66 1.57
N GLY A 91 -3.94 -9.89 1.28
CA GLY A 91 -4.87 -10.99 0.96
C GLY A 91 -5.80 -11.30 2.14
N ALA A 92 -5.26 -11.39 3.36
CA ALA A 92 -6.06 -11.56 4.58
C ALA A 92 -7.02 -10.39 4.81
N LEU A 93 -6.57 -9.15 4.55
CA LEU A 93 -7.43 -7.97 4.62
C LEU A 93 -8.61 -8.05 3.63
N PHE A 94 -8.36 -8.45 2.39
CA PHE A 94 -9.41 -8.55 1.37
C PHE A 94 -10.41 -9.66 1.73
N LEU A 95 -9.93 -10.76 2.30
CA LEU A 95 -10.79 -11.81 2.86
C LEU A 95 -11.64 -11.27 4.02
N ALA A 96 -11.04 -10.51 4.94
CA ALA A 96 -11.75 -9.91 6.06
C ALA A 96 -12.83 -8.91 5.60
N LEU A 97 -12.56 -8.10 4.56
CA LEU A 97 -13.54 -7.14 4.02
C LEU A 97 -14.79 -7.80 3.41
N ARG A 98 -14.73 -9.10 3.11
CA ARG A 98 -15.89 -9.87 2.67
C ARG A 98 -16.94 -10.00 3.78
N THR A 99 -16.52 -10.09 5.03
CA THR A 99 -17.40 -10.24 6.20
C THR A 99 -17.51 -8.95 7.02
N LEU A 100 -16.42 -8.19 7.18
CA LEU A 100 -16.36 -6.97 7.98
C LEU A 100 -16.67 -5.72 7.16
N PRO A 101 -17.36 -4.72 7.73
CA PRO A 101 -17.52 -3.39 7.12
C PRO A 101 -16.17 -2.74 6.74
N ALA A 102 -16.18 -1.89 5.70
CA ALA A 102 -14.99 -1.16 5.26
C ALA A 102 -14.41 -0.26 6.36
N THR A 103 -15.28 0.31 7.19
CA THR A 103 -14.90 1.14 8.34
C THR A 103 -14.09 0.36 9.37
N THR A 104 -14.52 -0.86 9.72
CA THR A 104 -13.82 -1.72 10.67
C THR A 104 -12.46 -2.17 10.12
N GLY A 105 -12.38 -2.54 8.84
CA GLY A 105 -11.11 -2.91 8.21
C GLY A 105 -10.10 -1.76 8.21
N SER A 106 -10.55 -0.54 7.89
CA SER A 106 -9.70 0.66 7.94
C SER A 106 -9.22 0.96 9.36
N LEU A 107 -10.13 0.91 10.35
CA LEU A 107 -9.80 1.16 11.76
C LEU A 107 -8.75 0.18 12.30
N VAL A 108 -8.90 -1.12 12.01
CA VAL A 108 -7.93 -2.14 12.46
C VAL A 108 -6.54 -1.90 11.87
N LEU A 109 -6.45 -1.46 10.61
CA LEU A 109 -5.16 -1.13 10.00
C LEU A 109 -4.52 0.13 10.58
N CYS A 110 -5.32 1.12 10.99
CA CYS A 110 -4.81 2.27 11.72
C CYS A 110 -4.16 1.88 13.06
N LEU A 111 -4.50 0.70 13.61
CA LEU A 111 -3.88 0.14 14.82
C LEU A 111 -2.63 -0.71 14.55
N SER A 112 -2.24 -0.91 13.28
CA SER A 112 -1.00 -1.64 12.92
C SER A 112 0.29 -1.11 13.57
N PRO A 113 0.45 0.17 13.94
CA PRO A 113 1.64 0.63 14.66
C PRO A 113 1.79 0.01 16.06
N ILE A 114 0.71 -0.45 16.70
CA ILE A 114 0.75 -0.98 18.07
C ILE A 114 1.56 -2.29 18.13
N PRO A 115 1.25 -3.33 17.31
CA PRO A 115 2.10 -4.51 17.24
C PRO A 115 3.55 -4.20 16.85
N VAL A 116 3.78 -3.23 15.96
CA VAL A 116 5.12 -2.85 15.51
C VAL A 116 5.94 -2.19 16.63
N LEU A 117 5.29 -1.44 17.53
CA LEU A 117 5.96 -0.84 18.69
C LEU A 117 6.28 -1.87 19.77
N ALA A 118 5.44 -2.91 19.91
CA ALA A 118 5.55 -3.90 20.98
C ALA A 118 6.54 -5.04 20.68
N LEU A 119 6.91 -5.23 19.42
CA LEU A 119 7.84 -6.27 18.93
C LEU A 119 9.20 -5.67 18.58
#